data_AF-A0A9D2LAI5-F1
#
_entry.id   AF-A0A9D2LAI5-F1
#
_cell.length_a   1.000
_cell.length_b   1.000
_cell.length_c   1.000
_cell.angle_alpha   90.00
_cell.angle_beta   90.00
_cell.angle_gamma   90.00
#
_symmetry.space_group_name_H-M   'P 1'
#
loop_
_entity.id
_entity.type
_entity.pdbx_description
1 polymer ?
#
loop_
_entity_poly.entity_id
_entity_poly.type
_entity_poly.pdbx_seq_one_letter_code
_entity_poly.pdbx_strand_id
1 'polypeptide(L)'
;MSPESARIEGAIDQAIARGDFDDLPGAGKPLKLPERHDPDWWIKQRLEQDDVDRDALLPPVVLLRREHDRCDETLAELGDEQSVREYARDFTERVLADRSANPMARTLCPQLDPEEAVARWRELRAERARPEPQELDQAASRGGPGTSHGRRRWWRFGRRSQGPFRPLSGPTAE
;
A
#
# COMPACT_ATOMS: atom_id res chain seq x y z
N MET A 1 -1.60 48.54 -15.97
CA MET A 1 -1.28 47.11 -16.02
C MET A 1 -0.56 46.70 -14.75
N SER A 2 -0.79 45.47 -14.26
CA SER A 2 -0.02 44.93 -13.13
C SER A 2 1.46 44.74 -13.55
N PRO A 3 2.43 44.96 -12.66
CA PRO A 3 3.85 44.70 -12.94
C PRO A 3 4.13 43.23 -13.30
N GLU A 4 3.29 42.30 -12.84
CA GLU A 4 3.36 40.88 -13.22
C GLU A 4 2.98 40.66 -14.69
N SER A 5 1.87 41.26 -15.13
CA SER A 5 1.40 41.17 -16.52
C SER A 5 2.44 41.74 -17.49
N ALA A 6 3.07 42.87 -17.15
CA ALA A 6 4.12 43.47 -17.97
C ALA A 6 5.36 42.57 -18.11
N ARG A 7 5.71 41.79 -17.08
CA ARG A 7 6.79 40.80 -17.16
C ARG A 7 6.41 39.64 -18.07
N ILE A 8 5.18 39.14 -17.95
CA ILE A 8 4.67 38.02 -18.77
C ILE A 8 4.64 38.43 -20.24
N GLU A 9 4.07 39.59 -20.56
CA GLU A 9 4.01 40.11 -21.93
C GLU A 9 5.41 40.31 -22.52
N GLY A 10 6.32 40.93 -21.78
CA GLY A 10 7.70 41.11 -22.25
C GLY A 10 8.43 39.78 -22.49
N ALA A 11 8.13 38.72 -21.74
CA ALA A 11 8.68 37.39 -21.96
C ALA A 11 8.10 36.72 -23.23
N ILE A 12 6.79 36.92 -23.49
CA ILE A 12 6.12 36.44 -24.70
C ILE A 12 6.72 37.13 -25.93
N ASP A 13 6.86 38.45 -25.91
CA ASP A 13 7.41 39.23 -27.03
C ASP A 13 8.84 38.81 -27.37
N GLN A 14 9.66 38.55 -26.35
CA GLN A 14 11.02 38.03 -26.55
C GLN A 14 11.03 36.63 -27.16
N ALA A 15 10.13 35.74 -26.73
CA ALA A 15 10.01 34.39 -27.28
C ALA A 15 9.54 34.41 -28.74
N ILE A 16 8.60 35.30 -29.07
CA ILE A 16 8.17 35.57 -30.46
C ILE A 16 9.36 36.07 -31.28
N ALA A 17 10.13 37.04 -30.78
CA ALA A 17 11.28 37.60 -31.50
C ALA A 17 12.39 36.57 -31.77
N ARG A 18 12.53 35.55 -30.92
CA ARG A 18 13.46 34.43 -31.11
C ARG A 18 12.95 33.35 -32.07
N GLY A 19 11.67 33.39 -32.44
CA GLY A 19 11.04 32.34 -33.25
C GLY A 19 10.74 31.07 -32.46
N ASP A 20 10.61 31.15 -31.13
CA ASP A 20 10.34 29.98 -30.27
C ASP A 20 8.97 29.31 -30.62
N PHE A 21 8.11 29.98 -31.42
CA PHE A 21 6.80 29.50 -31.87
C PHE A 21 6.76 29.05 -33.35
N ASP A 22 7.85 29.18 -34.12
CA ASP A 22 7.82 29.02 -35.59
C ASP A 22 7.85 27.55 -36.07
N ASP A 23 8.19 26.58 -35.21
CA ASP A 23 8.24 25.14 -35.55
C ASP A 23 7.64 24.26 -34.42
N LEU A 24 6.45 24.63 -33.96
CA LEU A 24 5.79 23.85 -32.90
C LEU A 24 5.37 22.46 -33.39
N PRO A 25 5.53 21.42 -32.55
CA PRO A 25 5.05 20.08 -32.86
C PRO A 25 3.52 20.10 -33.00
N GLY A 26 3.03 20.09 -34.24
CA GLY A 26 1.61 20.21 -34.54
C GLY A 26 1.23 21.42 -35.40
N ALA A 27 2.18 22.33 -35.69
CA ALA A 27 1.96 23.45 -36.59
C ALA A 27 1.39 22.97 -37.95
N GLY A 28 0.27 23.56 -38.36
CA GLY A 28 -0.42 23.23 -39.61
C GLY A 28 -1.17 21.88 -39.63
N LYS A 29 -1.12 21.06 -38.57
CA LYS A 29 -1.88 19.81 -38.50
C LYS A 29 -3.34 20.09 -38.11
N PRO A 30 -4.33 19.35 -38.66
CA PRO A 30 -5.72 19.54 -38.30
C PRO A 30 -5.97 19.17 -36.83
N LEU A 31 -6.70 20.03 -36.12
CA LEU A 31 -7.16 19.75 -34.76
C LEU A 31 -8.31 18.74 -34.80
N LYS A 32 -8.29 17.77 -33.89
CA LYS A 32 -9.39 16.83 -33.68
C LYS A 32 -10.43 17.47 -32.76
N LEU A 33 -11.26 18.33 -33.33
CA LEU A 33 -12.34 18.99 -32.59
C LEU A 33 -13.57 18.09 -32.50
N PRO A 34 -14.34 18.15 -31.39
CA PRO A 34 -15.61 17.43 -31.27
C PRO A 34 -16.67 18.02 -32.20
N GLU A 35 -17.62 17.18 -32.66
CA GLU A 35 -18.71 17.58 -33.55
C GLU A 35 -19.66 18.63 -32.94
N ARG A 36 -19.77 18.63 -31.59
CA ARG A 36 -20.53 19.61 -30.82
C ARG A 36 -19.55 20.47 -30.01
N HIS A 37 -19.85 21.76 -29.90
CA HIS A 37 -19.07 22.68 -29.10
C HIS A 37 -18.98 22.20 -27.64
N ASP A 38 -17.75 22.05 -27.16
CA ASP A 38 -17.40 21.63 -25.82
C ASP A 38 -16.21 22.48 -25.37
N PRO A 39 -16.33 23.33 -24.34
CA PRO A 39 -15.22 24.15 -23.86
C PRO A 39 -14.06 23.31 -23.29
N ASP A 40 -14.34 22.09 -22.83
CA ASP A 40 -13.38 21.21 -22.16
C ASP A 40 -12.74 20.18 -23.11
N TRP A 41 -12.94 20.34 -24.42
CA TRP A 41 -12.48 19.40 -25.45
C TRP A 41 -10.98 19.09 -25.37
N TRP A 42 -10.16 20.11 -25.10
CA TRP A 42 -8.71 20.00 -25.02
C TRP A 42 -8.25 19.25 -23.78
N ILE A 43 -9.02 19.33 -22.67
CA ILE A 43 -8.75 18.58 -21.44
C ILE A 43 -9.02 17.08 -21.70
N LYS A 44 -10.16 16.77 -22.31
CA LYS A 44 -10.52 15.40 -22.69
C LYS A 44 -9.51 14.79 -23.66
N GLN A 45 -9.07 15.57 -24.65
CA GLN A 45 -8.04 15.13 -25.58
C GLN A 45 -6.70 14.85 -24.88
N ARG A 46 -6.27 15.69 -23.91
CA ARG A 46 -5.04 15.41 -23.14
C ARG A 46 -5.16 14.18 -22.23
N LEU A 47 -6.35 13.95 -21.67
CA LEU A 47 -6.65 12.75 -20.89
C LEU A 47 -6.59 11.47 -21.76
N GLU A 48 -7.06 11.54 -23.00
CA GLU A 48 -6.99 10.42 -23.95
C GLU A 48 -5.56 10.15 -24.43
N GLN A 49 -4.73 11.19 -24.50
CA GLN A 49 -3.32 11.07 -24.91
C GLN A 49 -2.39 10.57 -23.79
N ASP A 50 -2.93 10.24 -22.61
CA ASP A 50 -2.20 9.84 -21.40
C ASP A 50 -1.06 10.82 -21.01
N ASP A 51 -1.20 12.08 -21.40
CA ASP A 51 -0.25 13.16 -21.08
C ASP A 51 -0.44 13.69 -19.64
N VAL A 52 -1.50 13.23 -18.96
CA VAL A 52 -1.85 13.61 -17.59
C VAL A 52 -2.07 12.35 -16.77
N ASP A 53 -1.40 12.26 -15.62
CA ASP A 53 -1.68 11.21 -14.63
C ASP A 53 -3.14 11.34 -14.16
N ARG A 54 -3.96 10.34 -14.49
CA ARG A 54 -5.39 10.33 -14.20
C ARG A 54 -5.67 10.32 -12.70
N ASP A 55 -4.76 9.77 -11.90
CA ASP A 55 -4.91 9.71 -10.46
C ASP A 55 -4.65 11.09 -9.82
N ALA A 56 -3.82 11.93 -10.45
CA ALA A 56 -3.61 13.31 -10.01
C ALA A 56 -4.87 14.20 -10.13
N LEU A 57 -5.89 13.74 -10.87
CA LEU A 57 -7.16 14.46 -11.05
C LEU A 57 -8.26 13.99 -10.10
N LEU A 58 -8.03 12.93 -9.33
CA LEU A 58 -9.05 12.38 -8.45
C LEU A 58 -9.12 13.16 -7.13
N PRO A 59 -10.33 13.33 -6.55
CA PRO A 59 -10.45 13.86 -5.20
C PRO A 59 -9.64 13.02 -4.20
N PRO A 60 -9.00 13.63 -3.19
CA PRO A 60 -8.15 12.92 -2.23
C PRO A 60 -8.82 11.70 -1.57
N VAL A 61 -10.11 11.81 -1.22
CA VAL A 61 -10.89 10.70 -0.66
C VAL A 61 -10.96 9.47 -1.57
N VAL A 62 -10.98 9.66 -2.90
CA VAL A 62 -11.01 8.55 -3.86
C VAL A 62 -9.66 7.85 -3.91
N LEU A 63 -8.57 8.62 -3.86
CA LEU A 63 -7.21 8.08 -3.79
C LEU A 63 -7.00 7.27 -2.51
N LEU A 64 -7.39 7.81 -1.36
CA LEU A 64 -7.31 7.13 -0.07
C LEU A 64 -8.11 5.83 -0.03
N ARG A 65 -9.31 5.81 -0.64
CA ARG A 65 -10.09 4.58 -0.75
C ARG A 65 -9.41 3.53 -1.63
N ARG A 66 -8.84 3.93 -2.78
CA ARG A 66 -8.10 2.98 -3.63
C ARG A 66 -6.87 2.42 -2.94
N GLU A 67 -6.19 3.23 -2.15
CA GLU A 67 -5.07 2.79 -1.31
C GLU A 67 -5.56 1.82 -0.22
N HIS A 68 -6.67 2.15 0.45
CA HIS A 68 -7.30 1.28 1.44
C HIS A 68 -7.70 -0.08 0.85
N ASP A 69 -8.30 -0.08 -0.34
CA ASP A 69 -8.72 -1.31 -1.03
C ASP A 69 -7.51 -2.19 -1.43
N ARG A 70 -6.32 -1.59 -1.56
CA ARG A 70 -5.03 -2.25 -1.82
C ARG A 70 -4.17 -2.43 -0.57
N CYS A 71 -4.71 -2.20 0.63
CA CYS A 71 -3.93 -2.29 1.86
C CYS A 71 -3.25 -3.65 2.03
N ASP A 72 -3.93 -4.75 1.73
CA ASP A 72 -3.36 -6.10 1.86
C ASP A 72 -2.11 -6.29 0.98
N GLU A 73 -2.12 -5.73 -0.25
CA GLU A 73 -0.98 -5.77 -1.17
C GLU A 73 0.19 -4.98 -0.58
N THR A 74 -0.06 -3.75 -0.15
CA THR A 74 0.97 -2.89 0.47
C THR A 74 1.54 -3.52 1.73
N LEU A 75 0.69 -4.06 2.60
CA LEU A 75 1.12 -4.73 3.84
C LEU A 75 2.01 -5.92 3.52
N ALA A 76 1.66 -6.76 2.54
CA ALA A 76 2.44 -7.95 2.17
C ALA A 76 3.87 -7.63 1.72
N GLU A 77 4.14 -6.42 1.23
CA GLU A 77 5.45 -5.94 0.81
C GLU A 77 6.33 -5.44 1.98
N LEU A 78 5.73 -5.05 3.10
CA LEU A 78 6.46 -4.53 4.26
C LEU A 78 7.23 -5.65 4.99
N GLY A 79 8.47 -5.32 5.36
CA GLY A 79 9.44 -6.27 5.91
C GLY A 79 9.31 -6.58 7.40
N ASP A 80 8.72 -5.67 8.17
CA ASP A 80 8.67 -5.75 9.63
C ASP A 80 7.42 -5.08 10.22
N GLU A 81 7.09 -5.43 11.47
CA GLU A 81 5.89 -4.92 12.15
C GLU A 81 5.93 -3.43 12.45
N GLN A 82 7.12 -2.85 12.63
CA GLN A 82 7.25 -1.43 12.93
C GLN A 82 6.88 -0.60 11.69
N SER A 83 7.38 -0.99 10.51
CA SER A 83 7.00 -0.42 9.22
C SER A 83 5.49 -0.52 8.96
N VAL A 84 4.85 -1.64 9.34
CA VAL A 84 3.39 -1.80 9.24
C VAL A 84 2.64 -0.81 10.12
N ARG A 85 3.06 -0.67 11.40
CA ARG A 85 2.44 0.29 12.32
C ARG A 85 2.61 1.73 11.84
N GLU A 86 3.79 2.06 11.31
CA GLU A 86 4.09 3.39 10.78
C GLU A 86 3.23 3.70 9.55
N TYR A 87 3.12 2.76 8.61
CA TYR A 87 2.22 2.88 7.45
C TYR A 87 0.76 3.11 7.88
N ALA A 88 0.25 2.31 8.82
CA ALA A 88 -1.13 2.45 9.30
C ALA A 88 -1.40 3.80 9.98
N ARG A 89 -0.42 4.32 10.74
CA ARG A 89 -0.51 5.65 11.36
C ARG A 89 -0.50 6.77 10.33
N ASP A 90 0.44 6.74 9.38
CA ASP A 90 0.52 7.73 8.30
C ASP A 90 -0.77 7.74 7.47
N PHE A 91 -1.25 6.57 7.07
CA PHE A 91 -2.49 6.44 6.32
C PHE A 91 -3.67 7.05 7.09
N THR A 92 -3.80 6.70 8.38
CA THR A 92 -4.86 7.22 9.23
C THR A 92 -4.76 8.73 9.43
N GLU A 93 -3.56 9.29 9.55
CA GLU A 93 -3.33 10.72 9.61
C GLU A 93 -3.82 11.43 8.34
N ARG A 94 -3.49 10.89 7.15
CA ARG A 94 -3.98 11.42 5.87
C ARG A 94 -5.50 11.35 5.75
N VAL A 95 -6.12 10.26 6.20
CA VAL A 95 -7.59 10.13 6.25
C VAL A 95 -8.23 11.17 7.16
N LEU A 96 -7.62 11.44 8.32
CA LEU A 96 -8.12 12.45 9.25
C LEU A 96 -7.93 13.86 8.71
N ALA A 97 -6.80 14.15 8.05
CA ALA A 97 -6.55 15.42 7.40
C ALA A 97 -7.58 15.71 6.30
N ASP A 98 -7.85 14.74 5.42
CA ASP A 98 -8.89 14.87 4.38
C ASP A 98 -10.28 15.13 4.99
N ARG A 99 -10.65 14.39 6.03
CA ARG A 99 -11.92 14.57 6.73
C ARG A 99 -12.04 15.96 7.36
N SER A 100 -10.95 16.48 7.90
CA SER A 100 -10.90 17.83 8.49
C SER A 100 -10.98 18.91 7.42
N ALA A 101 -10.33 18.72 6.27
CA ALA A 101 -10.36 19.66 5.15
C ALA A 101 -11.73 19.67 4.43
N ASN A 102 -12.42 18.52 4.42
CA ASN A 102 -13.66 18.31 3.66
C ASN A 102 -14.83 17.86 4.57
N PRO A 103 -15.29 18.70 5.52
CA PRO A 103 -16.29 18.30 6.53
C PRO A 103 -17.68 17.95 5.96
N MET A 104 -17.98 18.38 4.73
CA MET A 104 -19.24 18.07 4.03
C MET A 104 -19.10 16.97 2.98
N ALA A 105 -17.98 16.25 2.94
CA ALA A 105 -17.80 15.13 2.03
C ALA A 105 -18.86 14.03 2.32
N ARG A 106 -19.57 13.59 1.27
CA ARG A 106 -20.56 12.50 1.38
C ARG A 106 -19.91 11.13 1.52
N THR A 107 -18.69 10.99 1.03
CA THR A 107 -17.91 9.75 1.09
C THR A 107 -16.75 9.97 2.05
N LEU A 108 -16.45 8.96 2.86
CA LEU A 108 -15.31 8.96 3.77
C LEU A 108 -14.48 7.71 3.53
N CYS A 109 -13.17 7.82 3.77
CA CYS A 109 -12.27 6.69 3.86
C CYS A 109 -12.28 6.13 5.29
N PRO A 110 -12.31 4.80 5.48
CA PRO A 110 -12.04 4.18 6.79
C PRO A 110 -10.61 4.46 7.24
N GLN A 111 -10.40 4.40 8.55
CA GLN A 111 -9.08 4.45 9.17
C GLN A 111 -8.48 3.05 9.22
N LEU A 112 -7.17 2.96 9.41
CA LEU A 112 -6.46 1.70 9.58
C LEU A 112 -5.83 1.66 10.96
N ASP A 113 -6.36 0.81 11.85
CA ASP A 113 -5.77 0.61 13.17
C ASP A 113 -4.39 -0.07 13.06
N PRO A 114 -3.35 0.43 13.74
CA PRO A 114 -2.00 -0.14 13.62
C PRO A 114 -1.88 -1.59 14.06
N GLU A 115 -2.60 -2.02 15.11
CA GLU A 115 -2.49 -3.39 15.59
C GLU A 115 -3.35 -4.35 14.75
N GLU A 116 -4.49 -3.89 14.22
CA GLU A 116 -5.25 -4.64 13.20
C GLU A 116 -4.42 -4.84 11.93
N ALA A 117 -3.70 -3.81 11.47
CA ALA A 117 -2.81 -3.90 10.32
C ALA A 117 -1.67 -4.90 10.55
N VAL A 118 -1.08 -4.93 11.76
CA VAL A 118 -0.05 -5.92 12.12
C VAL A 118 -0.63 -7.33 12.17
N ALA A 119 -1.83 -7.52 12.72
CA ALA A 119 -2.49 -8.81 12.74
C ALA A 119 -2.71 -9.32 11.30
N ARG A 120 -3.24 -8.47 10.42
CA ARG A 120 -3.45 -8.80 9.00
C ARG A 120 -2.14 -9.12 8.28
N TRP A 121 -1.09 -8.32 8.52
CA TRP A 121 0.24 -8.58 7.98
C TRP A 121 0.78 -9.97 8.38
N ARG A 122 0.64 -10.36 9.66
CA ARG A 122 1.07 -11.69 10.12
C ARG A 122 0.31 -12.82 9.43
N GLU A 123 -0.99 -12.63 9.17
CA GLU A 123 -1.80 -13.58 8.40
C GLU A 123 -1.29 -13.74 6.97
N LEU A 124 -1.08 -12.63 6.25
CA LEU A 124 -0.56 -12.62 4.88
C LEU A 124 0.81 -13.31 4.79
N ARG A 125 1.66 -13.09 5.79
CA ARG A 125 2.98 -13.75 5.89
C ARG A 125 2.84 -15.25 6.14
N ALA A 126 1.90 -15.66 6.99
CA ALA A 126 1.64 -17.07 7.26
C ALA A 126 1.03 -17.80 6.05
N GLU A 127 0.18 -17.12 5.28
CA GLU A 127 -0.36 -17.62 4.00
C GLU A 127 0.76 -17.83 2.99
N ARG A 128 1.68 -16.86 2.84
CA ARG A 128 2.84 -16.97 1.94
C ARG A 128 3.85 -18.03 2.37
N ALA A 129 4.01 -18.26 3.67
CA ALA A 129 4.90 -19.29 4.19
C ALA A 129 4.30 -20.71 4.13
N ARG A 130 3.01 -20.84 3.81
CA ARG A 130 2.36 -22.15 3.66
C ARG A 130 2.90 -22.81 2.39
N PRO A 131 3.55 -23.98 2.47
CA PRO A 131 4.00 -24.69 1.29
C PRO A 131 2.80 -25.07 0.43
N GLU A 132 2.91 -24.82 -0.87
CA GLU A 132 1.93 -25.23 -1.87
C GLU A 132 1.73 -26.75 -1.80
N PRO A 133 0.49 -27.27 -1.82
CA PRO A 133 0.22 -28.72 -1.78
C PRO A 133 0.97 -29.51 -2.87
N GLN A 134 1.24 -28.87 -4.02
CA GLN A 134 2.02 -29.46 -5.10
C GLN A 134 3.50 -29.67 -4.77
N GLU A 135 4.11 -28.81 -3.95
CA GLU A 135 5.51 -28.98 -3.51
C GLU A 135 5.63 -30.10 -2.47
N LEU A 136 4.60 -30.29 -1.63
CA LEU A 136 4.52 -31.40 -0.68
C LEU A 136 4.39 -32.75 -1.40
N ASP A 137 3.56 -32.83 -2.45
CA ASP A 137 3.40 -34.03 -3.26
C ASP A 137 4.66 -34.32 -4.10
N GLN A 138 5.31 -33.29 -4.65
CA GLN A 138 6.61 -33.42 -5.34
C GLN A 138 7.77 -33.77 -4.39
N ALA A 139 7.75 -33.31 -3.14
CA ALA A 139 8.73 -33.72 -2.13
C ALA A 139 8.49 -35.16 -1.67
N ALA A 140 7.22 -35.56 -1.49
CA ALA A 140 6.83 -36.93 -1.17
C ALA A 140 7.18 -37.93 -2.29
N SER A 141 7.02 -37.54 -3.56
CA SER A 141 7.39 -38.36 -4.72
C SER A 141 8.90 -38.37 -5.02
N ARG A 142 9.66 -37.34 -4.62
CA ARG A 142 11.14 -37.36 -4.61
C ARG A 142 11.73 -38.21 -3.49
N GLY A 143 10.98 -38.48 -2.42
CA GLY A 143 11.29 -39.48 -1.41
C GLY A 143 10.93 -40.89 -1.88
N GLY A 144 11.77 -41.49 -2.73
CA GLY A 144 11.57 -42.86 -3.19
C GLY A 144 11.47 -43.90 -2.05
N PRO A 145 10.93 -45.11 -2.31
CA PRO A 145 10.64 -46.12 -1.29
C PRO A 145 11.94 -46.72 -0.72
N GLY A 146 12.55 -46.03 0.23
CA GLY A 146 13.59 -46.55 1.11
C GLY A 146 12.95 -47.25 2.30
N THR A 147 12.77 -48.56 2.16
CA THR A 147 12.50 -49.58 3.19
C THR A 147 12.30 -49.08 4.63
N SER A 148 11.05 -49.13 5.10
CA SER A 148 10.75 -49.09 6.53
C SER A 148 11.37 -50.31 7.23
N HIS A 149 12.29 -50.09 8.18
CA HIS A 149 12.50 -50.99 9.32
C HIS A 149 12.40 -50.15 10.60
N GLY A 150 11.56 -50.60 11.54
CA GLY A 150 11.22 -49.88 12.78
C GLY A 150 12.44 -49.49 13.63
N ARG A 151 12.31 -48.54 14.55
CA ARG A 151 11.57 -48.77 15.81
C ARG A 151 10.88 -47.52 16.38
N ARG A 152 9.79 -47.84 17.06
CA ARG A 152 8.84 -47.05 17.82
C ARG A 152 9.45 -46.32 19.03
N ARG A 153 8.75 -45.23 19.40
CA ARG A 153 8.56 -44.64 20.76
C ARG A 153 9.73 -43.88 21.41
N TRP A 154 9.68 -42.56 21.29
CA TRP A 154 9.89 -41.68 22.45
C TRP A 154 9.04 -40.42 22.28
N TRP A 155 8.79 -39.69 23.36
CA TRP A 155 7.81 -38.61 23.51
C TRP A 155 6.38 -39.05 23.86
N ARG A 156 6.23 -39.46 25.13
CA ARG A 156 5.12 -39.04 26.00
C ARG A 156 5.35 -39.51 27.44
N PHE A 157 5.84 -38.62 28.30
CA PHE A 157 5.17 -38.14 29.53
C PHE A 157 6.15 -37.48 30.50
N GLY A 158 5.75 -36.31 31.02
CA GLY A 158 6.46 -35.57 32.05
C GLY A 158 5.65 -34.42 32.66
N ARG A 159 4.33 -34.58 32.80
CA ARG A 159 3.54 -33.81 33.78
C ARG A 159 2.90 -34.80 34.75
N ARG A 160 3.31 -34.76 36.02
CA ARG A 160 2.48 -35.20 37.14
C ARG A 160 2.71 -34.24 38.32
N SER A 161 1.60 -33.64 38.71
CA SER A 161 1.37 -32.84 39.91
C SER A 161 1.33 -33.70 41.17
N GLN A 162 1.78 -33.11 42.28
CA GLN A 162 1.18 -33.05 43.63
C GLN A 162 2.19 -33.33 44.75
N GLY A 163 2.20 -32.42 45.74
CA GLY A 163 3.07 -32.40 46.92
C GLY A 163 2.56 -33.27 48.07
N PRO A 164 2.60 -32.83 49.35
CA PRO A 164 3.53 -31.91 50.00
C PRO A 164 4.45 -32.68 50.98
N PHE A 165 5.65 -32.15 51.31
CA PHE A 165 6.37 -32.63 52.49
C PHE A 165 7.02 -31.46 53.24
N ARG A 166 6.54 -31.29 54.47
CA ARG A 166 7.09 -30.51 55.60
C ARG A 166 6.78 -31.38 56.83
N PRO A 167 7.48 -31.33 57.97
CA PRO A 167 8.73 -30.64 58.36
C PRO A 167 9.79 -31.63 58.90
N LEU A 168 10.96 -31.15 59.34
CA LEU A 168 11.51 -31.46 60.68
C LEU A 168 12.48 -30.34 61.10
N SER A 169 12.48 -30.07 62.40
CA SER A 169 12.98 -28.89 63.11
C SER A 169 14.50 -28.86 63.38
N GLY A 170 15.07 -27.64 63.36
CA GLY A 170 16.18 -27.13 64.22
C GLY A 170 17.58 -27.76 64.11
N PRO A 171 18.63 -27.17 64.73
CA PRO A 171 18.66 -25.99 65.61
C PRO A 171 19.65 -24.86 65.19
N THR A 172 19.60 -23.80 66.00
CA THR A 172 20.35 -22.54 66.10
C THR A 172 21.88 -22.65 66.30
N ALA A 173 22.59 -21.58 65.88
CA ALA A 173 23.91 -21.04 66.26
C ALA A 173 24.72 -20.74 64.99
N GLU A 174 25.33 -19.58 64.75
CA GLU A 174 25.85 -18.50 65.60
C GLU A 174 25.82 -17.18 64.82
#